data_AF-A0A8T4ZVU4-F1
#
_entry.id   AF-A0A8T4ZVU4-F1
#
_cell.length_a   1.000
_cell.length_b   1.000
_cell.length_c   1.000
_cell.angle_alpha   90.00
_cell.angle_beta   90.00
_cell.angle_gamma   90.00
#
_symmetry.space_group_name_H-M   'P 1'
#
loop_
_entity.id
_entity.type
_entity.pdbx_description
1 polymer ?
#
loop_
_entity_poly.entity_id
_entity_poly.type
_entity_poly.pdbx_seq_one_letter_code
_entity_poly.pdbx_strand_id
1 'polypeptide(L)' 'RKALGMPTRDWKTIQNILKSIGLAGSLSQRALTPHEIDAVTAALTGYFYMEGLTEILGDFEEGYIVVPIKWDWREVRL' A
#
# COMPACT_ATOMS: atom_id res chain seq x y z
N ARG A 1 2.03 -4.51 2.57
CA ARG A 1 3.39 -3.90 2.71
C ARG A 1 4.47 -4.63 1.92
N LYS A 2 4.79 -5.91 2.20
CA LYS A 2 5.77 -6.68 1.40
C LYS A 2 5.39 -6.75 -0.09
N ALA A 3 4.11 -6.95 -0.39
CA ALA A 3 3.58 -6.93 -1.75
C ALA A 3 3.68 -5.56 -2.45
N LEU A 4 3.77 -4.46 -1.69
CA LEU A 4 3.98 -3.10 -2.20
C LEU A 4 5.47 -2.75 -2.35
N GLY A 5 6.39 -3.69 -2.14
CA GLY A 5 7.83 -3.41 -2.16
C GLY A 5 8.33 -2.51 -1.03
N MET A 6 7.51 -2.26 0.00
CA MET A 6 7.84 -1.39 1.13
C MET A 6 8.49 -2.17 2.29
N PRO A 7 9.29 -1.51 3.16
CA PRO A 7 9.80 -2.11 4.39
C PRO A 7 8.70 -2.69 5.28
N THR A 8 9.03 -3.69 6.11
CA THR A 8 8.04 -4.40 6.94
C THR A 8 7.92 -3.88 8.37
N ARG A 9 8.88 -3.10 8.88
CA ARG A 9 8.84 -2.58 10.27
C ARG A 9 9.38 -1.14 10.41
N ASP A 10 9.79 -0.51 9.31
CA ASP A 10 10.27 0.88 9.33
C ASP A 10 9.14 1.84 8.96
N TRP A 11 8.38 2.24 9.98
CA TRP A 11 7.20 3.09 9.85
C TRP A 11 7.51 4.46 9.25
N LYS A 12 8.65 5.05 9.62
CA LYS A 12 9.06 6.36 9.12
C LYS A 12 9.37 6.29 7.63
N THR A 13 10.10 5.26 7.20
CA THR A 13 10.40 5.06 5.79
C THR A 13 9.14 4.76 4.98
N ILE A 14 8.22 3.92 5.48
CA ILE A 14 6.94 3.65 4.81
C ILE A 14 6.15 4.96 4.64
N GLN A 15 6.02 5.77 5.69
CA GLN A 15 5.29 7.03 5.61
C GLN A 15 5.94 8.01 4.62
N ASN A 16 7.27 8.05 4.51
CA ASN A 16 7.96 8.87 3.52
C ASN A 16 7.71 8.38 2.09
N ILE A 17 7.67 7.06 1.86
CA ILE A 17 7.29 6.49 0.56
C ILE A 17 5.85 6.89 0.22
N LEU A 18 4.90 6.76 1.16
CA LEU A 18 3.51 7.16 0.94
C LEU A 18 3.38 8.64 0.55
N LYS A 19 4.23 9.51 1.11
CA LYS A 19 4.30 10.92 0.67
C LYS A 19 4.90 11.08 -0.72
N SER A 20 5.99 10.36 -1.03
CA SER A 20 6.68 10.50 -2.31
C SER A 20 5.81 10.06 -3.48
N ILE A 21 4.89 9.12 -3.25
CA ILE A 21 3.92 8.68 -4.26
C ILE A 21 2.74 9.64 -4.44
N GLY A 22 2.68 10.75 -3.68
CA GLY A 22 1.65 11.79 -3.83
C GLY A 22 0.55 11.80 -2.76
N LEU A 23 0.54 10.87 -1.80
CA LEU A 23 -0.47 10.89 -0.74
C LEU A 23 -0.20 12.00 0.28
N ALA A 24 -1.24 12.77 0.59
CA ALA A 24 -1.18 13.91 1.50
C ALA A 24 -2.18 13.78 2.67
N GLY A 25 -2.34 14.83 3.46
CA GLY A 25 -3.21 14.86 4.66
C GLY A 25 -2.46 14.57 5.95
N SER A 26 -3.00 13.70 6.81
CA SER A 26 -2.39 13.35 8.11
C SER A 26 -0.96 12.86 8.00
N LEU A 27 -0.63 12.18 6.88
CA LEU A 27 0.74 11.78 6.52
C LEU A 27 1.70 12.98 6.57
N SER A 28 1.30 14.14 6.07
CA SER A 28 2.14 15.35 5.98
C SER A 28 2.14 16.21 7.23
N GLN A 29 1.17 16.01 8.14
CA GLN A 29 0.99 16.83 9.33
C GLN A 29 1.69 16.27 10.57
N ARG A 30 1.72 14.94 10.71
CA ARG A 30 2.30 14.26 11.89
C ARG A 30 2.82 12.87 11.55
N ALA A 31 3.53 12.25 12.50
CA ALA A 31 3.82 10.83 12.42
C ALA A 31 2.52 10.02 12.59
N LEU A 32 2.33 9.02 11.73
CA LEU A 32 1.25 8.05 11.85
C LEU A 32 1.66 6.89 12.76
N THR A 33 0.68 6.33 13.46
CA THR A 33 0.86 5.08 14.20
C THR A 33 0.99 3.89 13.23
N PRO A 34 1.55 2.75 13.68
CA PRO A 34 1.64 1.54 12.85
C PRO A 34 0.29 1.11 12.26
N HIS A 35 -0.78 1.18 13.06
CA HIS A 35 -2.13 0.80 12.62
C HIS A 35 -2.69 1.76 11.57
N GLU A 36 -2.41 3.07 11.69
CA GLU A 36 -2.80 4.05 10.68
C GLU A 36 -2.04 3.84 9.37
N ILE A 37 -0.75 3.50 9.43
CA ILE A 37 0.02 3.14 8.23
C ILE A 37 -0.56 1.90 7.57
N ASP A 38 -0.90 0.86 8.35
CA ASP A 38 -1.54 -0.34 7.82
C ASP A 38 -2.87 0.00 7.12
N ALA A 39 -3.72 0.83 7.75
CA ALA A 39 -4.98 1.29 7.16
C ALA A 39 -4.77 2.05 5.83
N VAL A 40 -3.79 2.96 5.77
CA VAL A 40 -3.46 3.68 4.52
C VAL A 40 -2.98 2.72 3.44
N THR A 41 -2.13 1.75 3.78
CA THR A 41 -1.66 0.76 2.79
C THR A 41 -2.75 -0.19 2.31
N ALA A 42 -3.73 -0.52 3.16
CA ALA A 42 -4.91 -1.30 2.78
C ALA A 42 -5.80 -0.50 1.81
N ALA A 43 -6.06 0.77 2.12
CA ALA A 43 -6.81 1.67 1.23
C ALA A 43 -6.11 1.84 -0.14
N LEU A 44 -4.79 2.00 -0.14
CA LEU A 44 -3.99 2.08 -1.37
C LEU A 44 -4.10 0.79 -2.21
N THR A 45 -4.11 -0.37 -1.56
CA THR A 45 -4.32 -1.66 -2.24
C THR A 45 -5.72 -1.72 -2.86
N GLY A 46 -6.74 -1.24 -2.16
CA GLY A 46 -8.09 -1.12 -2.68
C GLY A 46 -8.18 -0.16 -3.88
N TYR A 47 -7.45 0.95 -3.86
CA TYR A 47 -7.35 1.84 -5.01
C TYR A 47 -6.75 1.12 -6.24
N PHE A 48 -5.64 0.41 -6.07
CA PHE A 48 -5.04 -0.37 -7.18
C PHE A 48 -5.97 -1.44 -7.73
N TYR A 49 -6.80 -2.06 -6.89
CA TYR A 49 -7.81 -3.00 -7.36
C TYR A 49 -8.81 -2.33 -8.30
N MET A 50 -9.28 -1.13 -7.96
CA MET A 50 -10.19 -0.35 -8.82
C MET A 50 -9.54 0.04 -10.16
N GLU A 51 -8.23 0.28 -10.17
CA GLU A 51 -7.45 0.57 -11.38
C GLU A 51 -7.05 -0.69 -12.17
N GLY A 52 -7.41 -1.88 -11.73
CA GLY A 52 -7.03 -3.15 -12.37
C GLY A 52 -5.55 -3.52 -12.22
N LEU A 53 -4.85 -2.91 -11.26
CA LEU A 53 -3.42 -3.08 -11.01
C LEU A 53 -3.13 -4.10 -9.89
N THR A 54 -3.92 -5.15 -9.83
CA THR A 54 -3.83 -6.20 -8.81
C THR A 54 -3.88 -7.58 -9.44
N GLU A 55 -3.29 -8.56 -8.76
CA GLU A 55 -3.44 -9.97 -9.05
C GLU A 55 -4.18 -10.69 -7.91
N ILE A 56 -4.83 -11.79 -8.26
CA ILE A 56 -5.54 -12.66 -7.33
C ILE A 56 -4.65 -13.86 -7.02
N LEU A 57 -4.47 -14.16 -5.74
CA LEU A 57 -3.80 -15.36 -5.25
C LEU A 57 -4.80 -16.26 -4.52
N GLY A 58 -4.94 -17.51 -4.98
CA GLY A 58 -5.93 -18.46 -4.48
C GLY A 58 -7.08 -18.68 -5.48
N ASP A 59 -8.20 -19.20 -5.00
CA ASP A 59 -9.37 -19.53 -5.80
C ASP A 59 -10.69 -19.15 -5.11
N PHE A 60 -11.82 -19.42 -5.76
CA PHE A 60 -13.14 -19.07 -5.25
C PHE A 60 -13.73 -20.12 -4.29
N GLU A 61 -13.16 -21.32 -4.19
CA GLU A 61 -13.62 -22.36 -3.28
C GLU A 61 -13.02 -22.18 -1.88
N GLU A 62 -11.71 -21.96 -1.78
CA GLU A 62 -11.02 -21.69 -0.50
C GLU A 62 -11.01 -20.21 -0.13
N GLY A 63 -11.28 -19.34 -1.11
CA GLY A 63 -11.14 -17.89 -1.00
C GLY A 63 -9.80 -17.41 -1.52
N TYR A 64 -9.77 -16.14 -1.92
CA TYR A 64 -8.62 -15.54 -2.57
C TYR A 64 -8.21 -14.23 -1.92
N ILE A 65 -6.96 -13.85 -2.16
CA ILE A 65 -6.39 -12.60 -1.70
C ILE A 65 -6.06 -11.74 -2.92
N VAL A 66 -6.49 -10.50 -2.89
CA VAL A 66 -6.10 -9.48 -3.87
C VAL A 66 -4.82 -8.84 -3.39
N VAL A 67 -3.78 -8.86 -4.23
CA VAL A 67 -2.51 -8.20 -3.96
C VAL A 67 -2.14 -7.27 -5.11
N PRO A 68 -1.43 -6.16 -4.87
CA PRO A 68 -0.88 -5.35 -5.94
C PRO A 68 0.04 -6.19 -6.83
N ILE A 69 0.00 -5.97 -8.15
CA ILE A 69 0.96 -6.62 -9.06
C ILE A 69 2.40 -6.30 -8.64
N LYS A 70 3.34 -7.20 -8.94
CA LYS A 70 4.76 -6.93 -8.66
C LYS A 70 5.28 -5.75 -9.50
N TRP A 71 5.38 -4.59 -8.86
CA TRP A 71 6.01 -3.37 -9.36
C TRP A 71 6.82 -2.74 -8.22
N ASP A 72 7.84 -1.95 -8.56
CA ASP A 72 8.35 -0.94 -7.63
C ASP A 72 7.35 0.22 -7.39
N TRP A 73 6.40 0.00 -6.49
CA TRP A 73 5.37 0.97 -6.14
C TRP A 73 5.90 2.25 -5.51
N ARG A 74 7.19 2.32 -5.16
CA ARG A 74 7.81 3.51 -4.56
C ARG A 74 8.01 4.62 -5.57
N GLU A 75 8.01 4.30 -6.86
CA GLU A 75 8.24 5.23 -7.97
C GLU A 75 6.95 5.73 -8.62
N VAL A 76 5.79 5.20 -8.21
CA VAL A 76 4.50 5.63 -8.72
C VAL A 76 4.19 7.04 -8.24
N ARG A 77 3.57 7.87 -9.09
CA ARG A 77 2.98 9.15 -8.72
C ARG A 77 1.48 9.10 -8.95
N LEU A 78 0.72 9.34 -7.89
CA LEU A 78 -0.73 9.51 -7.88
C LEU A 78 -1.13 10.98 -8.01
#